data_AF-A0A354ITH4-F1
#
_entry.id   AF-A0A354ITH4-F1
#
_cell.length_a   1.000
_cell.length_b   1.000
_cell.length_c   1.000
_cell.angle_alpha   90.00
_cell.angle_beta   90.00
_cell.angle_gamma   90.00
#
_symmetry.space_group_name_H-M   'P 1'
#
loop_
_entity.id
_entity.type
_entity.pdbx_description
1 polymer ?
#
loop_
_entity_poly.entity_id
_entity_poly.type
_entity_poly.pdbx_seq_one_letter_code
_entity_poly.pdbx_strand_id
1 'polypeptide(L)'
;MSDKANLPALTKQVSELVLAGSLQHAEEAFSQAADEHGDYAVVEVLSTLPPQVTALHLAGFDGAKTSLATMLVPPKAWADSLAYLAATWPDNMIEDDPERLAEGLFNHVHGVVYANDDEDRRHELLQEASSTDHGATVFAIIWSLAPKEIMEVAGEINLKGRYVTGQTSSDSDIIPLAVDLAKATEDGWERSLIELFPDFRHSAEMADAEYPDDPDEDPDFQQRGTRELLYRLRKQVPSVRTMPRRSTRKSMGSDIFS
;
A
#
# COMPACT_ATOMS: atom_id res chain seq x y z
N MET A 1 -18.83 -27.98 -10.68
CA MET A 1 -19.77 -26.87 -10.35
C MET A 1 -20.22 -26.96 -8.89
N SER A 2 -19.28 -27.11 -7.95
CA SER A 2 -19.55 -27.17 -6.49
C SER A 2 -18.74 -26.12 -5.71
N ASP A 3 -17.82 -25.41 -6.35
CA ASP A 3 -16.68 -24.79 -5.64
C ASP A 3 -16.96 -23.39 -5.07
N LYS A 4 -18.08 -22.75 -5.44
CA LYS A 4 -18.43 -21.41 -4.93
C LYS A 4 -19.31 -21.41 -3.68
N ALA A 5 -19.85 -22.56 -3.28
CA ALA A 5 -20.80 -22.63 -2.17
C ALA A 5 -20.15 -22.33 -0.80
N ASN A 6 -18.86 -22.64 -0.64
CA ASN A 6 -18.14 -22.51 0.63
C ASN A 6 -17.40 -21.18 0.78
N LEU A 7 -17.18 -20.42 -0.31
CA LEU A 7 -16.43 -19.16 -0.29
C LEU A 7 -17.03 -18.09 0.66
N PRO A 8 -18.36 -17.91 0.75
CA PRO A 8 -18.94 -16.95 1.70
C PRO A 8 -18.68 -17.34 3.17
N ALA A 9 -18.67 -18.65 3.46
CA ALA A 9 -18.39 -19.15 4.81
C ALA A 9 -16.91 -18.95 5.18
N LEU A 10 -16.00 -19.28 4.27
CA LEU A 10 -14.56 -19.06 4.43
C LEU A 10 -14.23 -17.56 4.60
N THR A 11 -14.83 -16.70 3.77
CA THR A 11 -14.65 -15.23 3.88
C THR A 11 -15.06 -14.72 5.24
N LYS A 12 -16.21 -15.20 5.76
CA LYS A 12 -16.70 -14.84 7.09
C LYS A 12 -15.76 -15.33 8.19
N GLN A 13 -15.32 -16.59 8.11
CA GLN A 13 -14.40 -17.19 9.07
C GLN A 13 -13.09 -16.42 9.14
N VAL A 14 -12.44 -16.18 7.99
CA VAL A 14 -11.17 -15.42 7.92
C VAL A 14 -11.37 -14.02 8.47
N SER A 15 -12.45 -13.33 8.10
CA SER A 15 -12.75 -11.98 8.61
C SER A 15 -12.87 -11.95 10.13
N GLU A 16 -13.59 -12.93 10.72
CA GLU A 16 -13.77 -13.03 12.17
C GLU A 16 -12.44 -13.34 12.88
N LEU A 17 -11.62 -14.22 12.32
CA LEU A 17 -10.30 -14.55 12.87
C LEU A 17 -9.36 -13.34 12.85
N VAL A 18 -9.29 -12.61 11.74
CA VAL A 18 -8.45 -11.41 11.62
C VAL A 18 -8.91 -10.33 12.60
N LEU A 19 -10.22 -10.07 12.70
CA LEU A 19 -10.76 -9.09 13.63
C LEU A 19 -10.58 -9.49 15.11
N ALA A 20 -10.46 -10.79 15.39
CA ALA A 20 -10.11 -11.31 16.71
C ALA A 20 -8.60 -11.27 16.99
N GLY A 21 -7.77 -10.80 16.06
CA GLY A 21 -6.30 -10.80 16.17
C GLY A 21 -5.66 -12.18 15.98
N SER A 22 -6.43 -13.16 15.53
CA SER A 22 -6.01 -14.55 15.38
C SER A 22 -5.44 -14.83 13.98
N LEU A 23 -4.37 -14.10 13.63
CA LEU A 23 -3.80 -14.09 12.28
C LEU A 23 -3.23 -15.45 11.85
N GLN A 24 -2.62 -16.22 12.77
CA GLN A 24 -2.11 -17.56 12.44
C GLN A 24 -3.24 -18.50 12.01
N HIS A 25 -4.35 -18.52 12.74
CA HIS A 25 -5.49 -19.36 12.36
C HIS A 25 -6.17 -18.86 11.07
N ALA A 26 -6.08 -17.57 10.76
CA ALA A 26 -6.56 -17.03 9.48
C ALA A 26 -5.70 -17.55 8.31
N GLU A 27 -4.38 -17.59 8.46
CA GLU A 27 -3.46 -18.21 7.48
C GLU A 27 -3.63 -19.73 7.39
N GLU A 28 -3.87 -20.42 8.50
CA GLU A 28 -4.20 -21.85 8.50
C GLU A 28 -5.48 -22.12 7.69
N ALA A 29 -6.51 -21.29 7.85
CA ALA A 29 -7.75 -21.38 7.06
C ALA A 29 -7.49 -21.15 5.57
N PHE A 30 -6.59 -20.21 5.21
CA PHE A 30 -6.17 -20.04 3.82
C PHE A 30 -5.36 -21.21 3.29
N SER A 31 -4.49 -21.79 4.10
CA SER A 31 -3.67 -22.95 3.73
C SER A 31 -4.56 -24.15 3.44
N GLN A 32 -5.52 -24.43 4.33
CA GLN A 32 -6.50 -25.49 4.12
C GLN A 32 -7.37 -25.23 2.87
N ALA A 33 -7.80 -23.99 2.65
CA ALA A 33 -8.57 -23.64 1.46
C ALA A 33 -7.76 -23.80 0.16
N ALA A 34 -6.47 -23.46 0.17
CA ALA A 34 -5.58 -23.67 -0.96
C ALA A 34 -5.37 -25.17 -1.23
N ASP A 35 -5.19 -25.99 -0.19
CA ASP A 35 -5.05 -27.44 -0.32
C ASP A 35 -6.32 -28.10 -0.88
N GLU A 36 -7.51 -27.64 -0.44
CA GLU A 36 -8.80 -28.23 -0.82
C GLU A 36 -9.36 -27.70 -2.15
N HIS A 37 -9.11 -26.44 -2.47
CA HIS A 37 -9.78 -25.71 -3.55
C HIS A 37 -8.84 -24.93 -4.49
N GLY A 38 -7.53 -24.93 -4.21
CA GLY A 38 -6.50 -24.22 -4.96
C GLY A 38 -6.40 -22.72 -4.61
N ASP A 39 -5.30 -22.09 -5.03
CA ASP A 39 -4.97 -20.68 -4.76
C ASP A 39 -6.07 -19.71 -5.22
N TYR A 40 -6.80 -20.06 -6.29
CA TYR A 40 -7.91 -19.24 -6.79
C TYR A 40 -9.00 -19.01 -5.73
N ALA A 41 -9.25 -19.98 -4.85
CA ALA A 41 -10.21 -19.81 -3.75
C ALA A 41 -9.71 -18.75 -2.74
N VAL A 42 -8.42 -18.75 -2.43
CA VAL A 42 -7.79 -17.76 -1.55
C VAL A 42 -7.86 -16.36 -2.17
N VAL A 43 -7.54 -16.24 -3.46
CA VAL A 43 -7.66 -14.98 -4.23
C VAL A 43 -9.10 -14.46 -4.22
N GLU A 44 -10.10 -15.32 -4.44
CA GLU A 44 -11.52 -14.92 -4.43
C GLU A 44 -11.96 -14.44 -3.03
N VAL A 45 -11.49 -15.08 -1.96
CA VAL A 45 -11.75 -14.60 -0.58
C VAL A 45 -11.07 -13.26 -0.32
N LEU A 46 -9.78 -13.12 -0.60
CA LEU A 46 -9.03 -11.87 -0.41
C LEU A 46 -9.65 -10.70 -1.18
N SER A 47 -10.18 -10.96 -2.37
CA SER A 47 -10.90 -9.97 -3.20
C SER A 47 -12.18 -9.43 -2.56
N THR A 48 -12.74 -10.16 -1.59
CA THR A 48 -14.02 -9.81 -0.94
C THR A 48 -13.87 -9.33 0.50
N LEU A 49 -12.67 -9.43 1.08
CA LEU A 49 -12.40 -8.92 2.40
C LEU A 49 -12.57 -7.39 2.43
N PRO A 50 -13.18 -6.83 3.48
CA PRO A 50 -13.19 -5.38 3.66
C PRO A 50 -11.75 -4.85 3.74
N PRO A 51 -11.43 -3.68 3.15
CA PRO A 51 -10.05 -3.20 3.09
C PRO A 51 -9.37 -3.05 4.46
N GLN A 52 -10.12 -2.69 5.51
CA GLN A 52 -9.59 -2.64 6.88
C GLN A 52 -9.21 -4.02 7.43
N VAL A 53 -9.89 -5.08 7.02
CA VAL A 53 -9.58 -6.46 7.40
C VAL A 53 -8.35 -6.93 6.63
N THR A 54 -8.28 -6.64 5.33
CA THR A 54 -7.08 -6.91 4.51
C THR A 54 -5.85 -6.22 5.10
N ALA A 55 -5.96 -4.94 5.46
CA ALA A 55 -4.86 -4.19 6.07
C ALA A 55 -4.38 -4.82 7.38
N LEU A 56 -5.31 -5.17 8.29
CA LEU A 56 -4.98 -5.84 9.55
C LEU A 56 -4.33 -7.20 9.33
N HIS A 57 -4.79 -7.95 8.32
CA HIS A 57 -4.24 -9.25 8.02
C HIS A 57 -2.79 -9.11 7.54
N LEU A 58 -2.55 -8.28 6.52
CA LEU A 58 -1.23 -8.12 5.93
C LEU A 58 -0.24 -7.41 6.87
N ALA A 59 -0.69 -6.52 7.74
CA ALA A 59 0.17 -5.85 8.72
C ALA A 59 0.82 -6.83 9.73
N GLY A 60 0.26 -8.03 9.91
CA GLY A 60 0.84 -9.06 10.76
C GLY A 60 2.00 -9.86 10.14
N PHE A 61 2.25 -9.66 8.84
CA PHE A 61 3.26 -10.34 8.05
C PHE A 61 4.19 -9.31 7.43
N ASP A 62 5.22 -8.93 8.20
CA ASP A 62 6.22 -7.90 7.91
C ASP A 62 7.31 -8.36 6.92
N GLY A 63 6.95 -9.17 5.91
CA GLY A 63 7.88 -9.71 4.92
C GLY A 63 8.81 -10.82 5.43
N ALA A 64 9.10 -10.89 6.73
CA ALA A 64 9.91 -11.94 7.35
C ALA A 64 9.18 -13.30 7.44
N LYS A 65 7.86 -13.30 7.27
CA LYS A 65 7.00 -14.49 7.36
C LYS A 65 6.30 -14.72 6.02
N THR A 66 6.51 -15.89 5.44
CA THR A 66 5.73 -16.34 4.28
C THR A 66 4.26 -16.42 4.65
N SER A 67 3.40 -15.69 3.94
CA SER A 67 1.95 -15.64 4.13
C SER A 67 1.26 -15.82 2.79
N LEU A 68 0.23 -16.68 2.75
CA LEU A 68 -0.56 -16.87 1.53
C LEU A 68 -1.32 -15.59 1.20
N ALA A 69 -1.79 -14.86 2.22
CA ALA A 69 -2.41 -13.56 2.01
C ALA A 69 -1.45 -12.60 1.29
N THR A 70 -0.20 -12.53 1.71
CA THR A 70 0.83 -11.65 1.11
C THR A 70 1.15 -12.08 -0.32
N MET A 71 1.32 -13.37 -0.57
CA MET A 71 1.64 -13.88 -1.91
C MET A 71 0.49 -13.73 -2.90
N LEU A 72 -0.76 -13.91 -2.46
CA LEU A 72 -1.94 -14.03 -3.33
C LEU A 72 -2.89 -12.82 -3.29
N VAL A 73 -2.59 -11.77 -2.52
CA VAL A 73 -3.48 -10.60 -2.46
C VAL A 73 -3.70 -9.98 -3.85
N PRO A 74 -4.95 -9.81 -4.30
CA PRO A 74 -5.23 -9.11 -5.55
C PRO A 74 -4.71 -7.66 -5.48
N PRO A 75 -4.14 -7.10 -6.57
CA PRO A 75 -3.64 -5.72 -6.58
C PRO A 75 -4.63 -4.70 -6.05
N LYS A 76 -5.90 -4.80 -6.47
CA LYS A 76 -6.97 -3.90 -6.02
C LYS A 76 -7.25 -4.00 -4.52
N ALA A 77 -7.32 -5.22 -3.99
CA ALA A 77 -7.60 -5.44 -2.58
C ALA A 77 -6.45 -4.92 -1.70
N TRP A 78 -5.20 -5.07 -2.15
CA TRP A 78 -4.05 -4.50 -1.48
C TRP A 78 -4.07 -2.97 -1.54
N ALA A 79 -4.21 -2.39 -2.74
CA ALA A 79 -4.27 -0.94 -2.93
C ALA A 79 -5.33 -0.28 -2.06
N ASP A 80 -6.56 -0.82 -2.03
CA ASP A 80 -7.66 -0.27 -1.22
C ASP A 80 -7.38 -0.40 0.30
N SER A 81 -6.53 -1.35 0.71
CA SER A 81 -6.18 -1.58 2.12
C SER A 81 -5.11 -0.64 2.68
N LEU A 82 -4.25 -0.09 1.82
CA LEU A 82 -3.09 0.72 2.23
C LEU A 82 -3.44 1.90 3.14
N ALA A 83 -4.54 2.62 2.85
CA ALA A 83 -5.00 3.72 3.68
C ALA A 83 -5.27 3.28 5.13
N TYR A 84 -5.80 2.07 5.34
CA TYR A 84 -6.21 1.58 6.65
C TYR A 84 -5.04 1.17 7.55
N LEU A 85 -3.83 1.00 7.01
CA LEU A 85 -2.63 0.83 7.85
C LEU A 85 -2.44 2.06 8.77
N ALA A 86 -2.64 3.26 8.22
CA ALA A 86 -2.55 4.51 8.97
C ALA A 86 -3.61 4.68 10.05
N ALA A 87 -4.74 3.97 9.94
CA ALA A 87 -5.79 3.99 10.95
C ALA A 87 -5.33 3.37 12.28
N THR A 88 -4.30 2.52 12.25
CA THR A 88 -3.82 1.76 13.41
C THR A 88 -2.76 2.50 14.24
N TRP A 89 -2.17 3.57 13.71
CA TRP A 89 -1.05 4.26 14.36
C TRP A 89 -1.54 5.20 15.48
N PRO A 90 -1.04 5.06 16.71
CA PRO A 90 -1.27 6.04 17.78
C PRO A 90 -0.69 7.41 17.43
N ASP A 91 -1.37 8.50 17.81
CA ASP A 91 -0.89 9.87 17.57
C ASP A 91 0.52 10.10 18.16
N ASN A 92 0.79 9.55 19.35
CA ASN A 92 2.12 9.68 19.96
C ASN A 92 3.20 8.97 19.14
N MET A 93 2.92 7.88 18.43
CA MET A 93 3.93 7.28 17.54
C MET A 93 4.22 8.17 16.33
N ILE A 94 3.20 8.86 15.79
CA ILE A 94 3.40 9.79 14.68
C ILE A 94 4.21 11.02 15.13
N GLU A 95 4.02 11.51 16.36
CA GLU A 95 4.75 12.67 16.88
C GLU A 95 6.17 12.33 17.39
N ASP A 96 6.33 11.18 18.06
CA ASP A 96 7.58 10.85 18.77
C ASP A 96 8.63 10.16 17.88
N ASP A 97 8.20 9.32 16.94
CA ASP A 97 9.09 8.51 16.08
C ASP A 97 8.41 8.18 14.71
N PRO A 98 8.18 9.19 13.86
CA PRO A 98 7.49 9.01 12.58
C PRO A 98 8.29 8.14 11.60
N GLU A 99 9.62 8.18 11.65
CA GLU A 99 10.51 7.39 10.80
C GLU A 99 10.30 5.89 11.03
N ARG A 100 10.14 5.46 12.28
CA ARG A 100 9.81 4.06 12.59
C ARG A 100 8.51 3.58 11.95
N LEU A 101 7.50 4.45 11.84
CA LEU A 101 6.25 4.12 11.15
C LEU A 101 6.45 4.02 9.64
N ALA A 102 7.25 4.92 9.06
CA ALA A 102 7.61 4.89 7.65
C ALA A 102 8.44 3.64 7.29
N GLU A 103 9.39 3.23 8.14
CA GLU A 103 10.13 1.97 7.99
C GLU A 103 9.20 0.75 8.06
N GLY A 104 8.24 0.75 9.00
CA GLY A 104 7.22 -0.30 9.08
C GLY A 104 6.36 -0.39 7.82
N LEU A 105 6.01 0.77 7.25
CA LEU A 105 5.27 0.86 5.99
C LEU A 105 6.12 0.37 4.80
N PHE A 106 7.40 0.72 4.76
CA PHE A 106 8.35 0.21 3.78
C PHE A 106 8.44 -1.32 3.84
N ASN A 107 8.64 -1.89 5.03
CA ASN A 107 8.72 -3.34 5.21
C ASN A 107 7.43 -4.05 4.76
N HIS A 108 6.26 -3.46 5.02
CA HIS A 108 4.99 -3.99 4.52
C HIS A 108 4.92 -3.96 2.99
N VAL A 109 5.20 -2.80 2.37
CA VAL A 109 5.15 -2.65 0.91
C VAL A 109 6.15 -3.58 0.25
N HIS A 110 7.39 -3.60 0.73
CA HIS A 110 8.43 -4.50 0.26
C HIS A 110 8.02 -5.97 0.39
N GLY A 111 7.46 -6.38 1.54
CA GLY A 111 7.02 -7.74 1.79
C GLY A 111 5.92 -8.22 0.83
N VAL A 112 4.99 -7.35 0.44
CA VAL A 112 3.93 -7.68 -0.53
C VAL A 112 4.46 -7.66 -1.97
N VAL A 113 5.20 -6.61 -2.34
CA VAL A 113 5.68 -6.38 -3.71
C VAL A 113 6.70 -7.44 -4.15
N TYR A 114 7.56 -7.86 -3.22
CA TYR A 114 8.62 -8.85 -3.47
C TYR A 114 8.30 -10.22 -2.86
N ALA A 115 7.02 -10.51 -2.58
CA ALA A 115 6.59 -11.80 -2.04
C ALA A 115 6.88 -12.99 -2.98
N ASN A 116 7.07 -12.71 -4.28
CA ASN A 116 7.38 -13.67 -5.33
C ASN A 116 8.28 -13.00 -6.38
N ASP A 117 8.94 -13.81 -7.20
CA ASP A 117 9.87 -13.34 -8.23
C ASP A 117 9.17 -12.91 -9.55
N ASP A 118 7.84 -12.75 -9.56
CA ASP A 118 7.06 -12.38 -10.75
C ASP A 118 7.06 -10.85 -10.95
N GLU A 119 7.80 -10.40 -11.98
CA GLU A 119 7.91 -8.99 -12.34
C GLU A 119 6.59 -8.38 -12.85
N ASP A 120 5.78 -9.14 -13.58
CA ASP A 120 4.49 -8.64 -14.09
C ASP A 120 3.55 -8.39 -12.91
N ARG A 121 3.49 -9.34 -11.96
CA ARG A 121 2.71 -9.18 -10.73
C ARG A 121 3.18 -7.99 -9.89
N ARG A 122 4.50 -7.80 -9.75
CA ARG A 122 5.08 -6.64 -9.08
C ARG A 122 4.60 -5.33 -9.72
N HIS A 123 4.66 -5.23 -11.04
CA HIS A 123 4.20 -4.03 -11.74
C HIS A 123 2.69 -3.82 -11.60
N GLU A 124 1.87 -4.87 -11.66
CA GLU A 124 0.42 -4.77 -11.42
C GLU A 124 0.10 -4.24 -10.01
N LEU A 125 0.80 -4.76 -8.99
CA LEU A 125 0.67 -4.30 -7.61
C LEU A 125 1.00 -2.81 -7.49
N LEU A 126 2.17 -2.40 -7.97
CA LEU A 126 2.67 -1.03 -7.88
C LEU A 126 1.78 -0.05 -8.67
N GLN A 127 1.35 -0.44 -9.87
CA GLN A 127 0.46 0.37 -10.70
C GLN A 127 -0.90 0.59 -10.04
N GLU A 128 -1.54 -0.47 -9.53
CA GLU A 128 -2.84 -0.35 -8.89
C GLU A 128 -2.74 0.45 -7.58
N ALA A 129 -1.72 0.20 -6.76
CA ALA A 129 -1.49 0.94 -5.52
C ALA A 129 -1.33 2.44 -5.76
N SER A 130 -0.38 2.81 -6.61
CA SER A 130 -0.06 4.22 -6.90
C SER A 130 -1.14 4.96 -7.70
N SER A 131 -2.09 4.25 -8.31
CA SER A 131 -3.26 4.87 -8.93
C SER A 131 -4.17 5.60 -7.93
N THR A 132 -4.11 5.23 -6.66
CA THR A 132 -4.91 5.82 -5.57
C THR A 132 -4.19 7.00 -4.91
N ASP A 133 -4.94 7.97 -4.38
CA ASP A 133 -4.36 9.13 -3.67
C ASP A 133 -3.57 8.71 -2.43
N HIS A 134 -4.08 7.72 -1.70
CA HIS A 134 -3.41 7.18 -0.52
C HIS A 134 -2.21 6.31 -0.87
N GLY A 135 -2.21 5.61 -2.00
CA GLY A 135 -1.03 4.92 -2.49
C GLY A 135 0.10 5.88 -2.85
N ALA A 136 -0.20 6.96 -3.57
CA ALA A 136 0.80 8.01 -3.84
C ALA A 136 1.38 8.59 -2.54
N THR A 137 0.52 8.80 -1.52
CA THR A 137 0.95 9.26 -0.18
C THR A 137 1.79 8.21 0.55
N VAL A 138 1.46 6.92 0.45
CA VAL A 138 2.26 5.81 1.00
C VAL A 138 3.67 5.80 0.40
N PHE A 139 3.79 5.91 -0.93
CA PHE A 139 5.11 5.97 -1.56
C PHE A 139 5.87 7.22 -1.16
N ALA A 140 5.22 8.38 -1.08
CA ALA A 140 5.86 9.61 -0.58
C ALA A 140 6.40 9.47 0.85
N ILE A 141 5.68 8.77 1.74
CA ILE A 141 6.16 8.46 3.11
C ILE A 141 7.42 7.60 3.06
N ILE A 142 7.48 6.61 2.15
CA ILE A 142 8.66 5.77 2.00
C ILE A 142 9.83 6.60 1.45
N TRP A 143 9.58 7.44 0.45
CA TRP A 143 10.60 8.32 -0.14
C TRP A 143 11.16 9.34 0.85
N SER A 144 10.38 9.77 1.85
CA SER A 144 10.86 10.72 2.86
C SER A 144 11.94 10.15 3.79
N LEU A 145 12.18 8.84 3.77
CA LEU A 145 13.31 8.20 4.47
C LEU A 145 14.65 8.42 3.76
N ALA A 146 14.64 8.72 2.45
CA ALA A 146 15.84 8.92 1.62
C ALA A 146 15.57 9.96 0.50
N PRO A 147 15.19 11.20 0.85
CA PRO A 147 14.69 12.18 -0.11
C PRO A 147 15.74 12.58 -1.16
N LYS A 148 17.01 12.66 -0.74
CA LYS A 148 18.14 12.98 -1.62
C LYS A 148 18.34 11.89 -2.67
N GLU A 149 18.43 10.63 -2.25
CA GLU A 149 18.58 9.49 -3.14
C GLU A 149 17.40 9.40 -4.11
N ILE A 150 16.18 9.70 -3.66
CA ILE A 150 15.00 9.72 -4.52
C ILE A 150 15.07 10.82 -5.58
N MET A 151 15.60 12.00 -5.26
CA MET A 151 15.86 13.03 -6.27
C MET A 151 16.94 12.62 -7.27
N GLU A 152 18.01 11.94 -6.81
CA GLU A 152 19.03 11.38 -7.71
C GLU A 152 18.40 10.35 -8.67
N VAL A 153 17.56 9.44 -8.16
CA VAL A 153 16.81 8.45 -8.97
C VAL A 153 15.89 9.16 -9.96
N ALA A 154 15.17 10.20 -9.55
CA ALA A 154 14.33 10.99 -10.45
C ALA A 154 15.13 11.61 -11.59
N GLY A 155 16.29 12.20 -11.27
CA GLY A 155 17.24 12.72 -12.26
C GLY A 155 17.73 11.63 -13.23
N GLU A 156 18.11 10.46 -12.71
CA GLU A 156 18.53 9.33 -13.54
C GLU A 156 17.43 8.88 -14.51
N ILE A 157 16.20 8.74 -14.02
CA ILE A 157 15.04 8.33 -14.81
C ILE A 157 14.74 9.37 -15.89
N ASN A 158 14.83 10.66 -15.58
CA ASN A 158 14.61 11.73 -16.55
C ASN A 158 15.68 11.76 -17.64
N LEU A 159 16.94 11.48 -17.31
CA LEU A 159 18.05 11.48 -18.25
C LEU A 159 18.10 10.22 -19.14
N LYS A 160 17.85 9.04 -18.54
CA LYS A 160 18.09 7.72 -19.18
C LYS A 160 16.80 6.95 -19.49
N GLY A 161 15.66 7.43 -19.01
CA GLY A 161 14.37 6.74 -19.06
C GLY A 161 14.17 5.76 -17.89
N ARG A 162 12.98 5.15 -17.82
CA ARG A 162 12.53 4.31 -16.70
C ARG A 162 13.25 2.96 -16.55
N TYR A 163 14.10 2.58 -17.50
CA TYR A 163 14.81 1.30 -17.49
C TYR A 163 16.21 1.39 -16.85
N VAL A 164 16.44 2.40 -16.02
CA VAL A 164 17.67 2.53 -15.23
C VAL A 164 17.78 1.44 -14.17
N THR A 165 19.01 1.19 -13.74
CA THR A 165 19.32 0.29 -12.62
C THR A 165 19.33 1.01 -11.27
N GLY A 166 19.11 2.33 -11.23
CA GLY A 166 19.07 3.13 -10.01
C GLY A 166 20.43 3.25 -9.33
N GLN A 167 21.45 3.75 -10.03
CA GLN A 167 22.74 4.00 -9.39
C GLN A 167 22.68 5.34 -8.66
N THR A 168 22.61 5.30 -7.33
CA THR A 168 22.65 6.51 -6.51
C THR A 168 23.97 6.60 -5.75
N SER A 169 24.19 7.72 -5.06
CA SER A 169 25.33 7.93 -4.18
C SER A 169 25.34 7.02 -2.93
N SER A 170 24.24 6.30 -2.64
CA SER A 170 24.02 5.51 -1.44
C SER A 170 23.39 4.13 -1.74
N ASP A 171 23.68 3.13 -0.89
CA ASP A 171 23.10 1.78 -0.97
C ASP A 171 21.75 1.72 -0.20
N SER A 172 20.81 2.62 -0.55
CA SER A 172 19.49 2.65 0.10
C SER A 172 18.59 1.52 -0.39
N ASP A 173 18.05 0.73 0.54
CA ASP A 173 17.11 -0.39 0.28
C ASP A 173 15.80 0.06 -0.40
N ILE A 174 15.55 1.38 -0.42
CA ILE A 174 14.36 2.00 -1.00
C ILE A 174 14.46 2.14 -2.52
N ILE A 175 15.68 2.21 -3.07
CA ILE A 175 15.93 2.50 -4.49
C ILE A 175 15.34 1.43 -5.43
N PRO A 176 15.47 0.12 -5.16
CA PRO A 176 14.84 -0.89 -6.02
C PRO A 176 13.33 -0.69 -6.15
N LEU A 177 12.65 -0.35 -5.05
CA LEU A 177 11.21 -0.08 -5.05
C LEU A 177 10.87 1.19 -5.87
N ALA A 178 11.69 2.24 -5.77
CA ALA A 178 11.50 3.47 -6.55
C ALA A 178 11.62 3.22 -8.06
N VAL A 179 12.65 2.48 -8.46
CA VAL A 179 12.88 2.10 -9.85
C VAL A 179 11.73 1.23 -10.36
N ASP A 180 11.29 0.23 -9.59
CA ASP A 180 10.20 -0.65 -10.00
C ASP A 180 8.86 0.10 -10.07
N LEU A 181 8.60 1.07 -9.19
CA LEU A 181 7.42 1.93 -9.30
C LEU A 181 7.45 2.75 -10.59
N ALA A 182 8.59 3.38 -10.90
CA ALA A 182 8.74 4.16 -12.12
C ALA A 182 8.57 3.30 -13.39
N LYS A 183 9.08 2.07 -13.39
CA LYS A 183 8.85 1.10 -14.48
C LYS A 183 7.38 0.73 -14.61
N ALA A 184 6.71 0.44 -13.50
CA ALA A 184 5.31 0.07 -13.47
C ALA A 184 4.41 1.21 -13.98
N THR A 185 4.66 2.45 -13.56
CA THR A 185 3.82 3.59 -13.91
C THR A 185 4.52 4.93 -13.77
N GLU A 186 4.47 5.72 -14.85
CA GLU A 186 4.97 7.09 -14.86
C GLU A 186 4.08 8.01 -14.00
N ASP A 187 2.76 7.89 -14.11
CA ASP A 187 1.81 8.70 -13.33
C ASP A 187 1.96 8.43 -11.82
N GLY A 188 2.10 7.17 -11.43
CA GLY A 188 2.25 6.80 -10.02
C GLY A 188 3.56 7.31 -9.42
N TRP A 189 4.66 7.22 -10.19
CA TRP A 189 5.95 7.80 -9.82
C TRP A 189 5.85 9.31 -9.64
N GLU A 190 5.37 10.04 -10.65
CA GLU A 190 5.20 11.49 -10.63
C GLU A 190 4.34 11.97 -9.45
N ARG A 191 3.18 11.34 -9.23
CA ARG A 191 2.29 11.70 -8.13
C ARG A 191 2.93 11.48 -6.76
N SER A 192 3.71 10.41 -6.58
CA SER A 192 4.41 10.15 -5.32
C SER A 192 5.52 11.19 -5.06
N LEU A 193 6.22 11.62 -6.10
CA LEU A 193 7.25 12.66 -6.00
C LEU A 193 6.66 14.04 -5.68
N ILE A 194 5.58 14.43 -6.36
CA ILE A 194 4.90 15.72 -6.11
C ILE A 194 4.28 15.75 -4.71
N GLU A 195 3.83 14.60 -4.21
CA GLU A 195 3.32 14.51 -2.85
C GLU A 195 4.43 14.76 -1.81
N LEU A 196 5.66 14.29 -2.05
CA LEU A 196 6.84 14.56 -1.22
C LEU A 196 7.37 16.00 -1.41
N PHE A 197 7.50 16.46 -2.65
CA PHE A 197 8.06 17.76 -3.03
C PHE A 197 7.02 18.63 -3.74
N PRO A 198 6.11 19.28 -2.99
CA PRO A 198 4.93 19.95 -3.55
C PRO A 198 5.22 21.21 -4.37
N ASP A 199 6.44 21.74 -4.31
CA ASP A 199 6.84 22.91 -5.11
C ASP A 199 7.02 22.56 -6.60
N PHE A 200 7.33 21.30 -6.90
CA PHE A 200 7.50 20.84 -8.27
C PHE A 200 6.18 20.34 -8.85
N ARG A 201 5.99 20.59 -10.15
CA ARG A 201 4.83 20.08 -10.90
C ARG A 201 5.09 18.74 -11.57
N HIS A 202 6.36 18.47 -11.87
CA HIS A 202 6.84 17.27 -12.53
C HIS A 202 8.26 16.96 -12.07
N SER A 203 8.63 15.68 -12.06
CA SER A 203 9.97 15.22 -11.69
C SER A 203 11.08 15.84 -12.53
N ALA A 204 10.79 16.24 -13.78
CA ALA A 204 11.75 16.91 -14.65
C ALA A 204 12.23 18.27 -14.10
N GLU A 205 11.40 18.96 -13.31
CA GLU A 205 11.77 20.22 -12.64
C GLU A 205 12.74 19.98 -11.48
N MET A 206 12.79 18.76 -10.94
CA MET A 206 13.70 18.36 -9.86
C MET A 206 15.14 18.15 -10.35
N ALA A 207 15.34 17.97 -11.66
CA ALA A 207 16.67 17.72 -12.23
C ALA A 207 17.62 18.91 -12.08
N ASP A 208 17.07 20.12 -12.00
CA ASP A 208 17.83 21.36 -11.80
C ASP A 208 17.89 21.77 -10.31
N ALA A 209 17.24 21.02 -9.42
CA ALA A 209 17.22 21.30 -7.99
C ALA A 209 18.36 20.57 -7.28
N GLU A 210 19.16 21.31 -6.50
CA GLU A 210 20.26 20.74 -5.72
C GLU A 210 19.75 20.40 -4.31
N TYR A 211 19.91 19.14 -3.91
CA TYR A 211 19.70 18.75 -2.52
C TYR A 211 21.01 19.01 -1.75
N PRO A 212 20.98 19.72 -0.60
CA PRO A 212 22.19 20.01 0.15
C PRO A 212 22.97 18.76 0.54
N ASP A 213 24.31 18.84 0.45
CA ASP A 213 25.20 17.79 0.96
C ASP A 213 25.37 17.90 2.50
N ASP A 214 25.20 19.10 3.05
CA ASP A 214 25.26 19.36 4.48
C ASP A 214 23.89 19.06 5.13
N PRO A 215 23.79 18.12 6.08
CA PRO A 215 22.53 17.81 6.75
C PRO A 215 21.97 18.96 7.59
N ASP A 216 22.79 19.98 7.91
CA ASP A 216 22.35 21.18 8.64
C ASP A 216 21.83 22.29 7.71
N GLU A 217 21.88 22.10 6.39
CA GLU A 217 21.39 23.05 5.38
C GLU A 217 20.03 22.60 4.84
N ASP A 218 19.04 23.50 4.90
CA ASP A 218 17.71 23.24 4.34
C ASP A 218 17.74 23.40 2.80
N PRO A 219 17.03 22.54 2.04
CA PRO A 219 16.90 22.73 0.59
C PRO A 219 16.14 24.02 0.25
N ASP A 220 16.44 24.59 -0.92
CA ASP A 220 15.80 25.81 -1.45
C ASP A 220 14.34 25.59 -1.94
N PHE A 221 13.77 24.42 -1.69
CA PHE A 221 12.42 24.02 -2.07
C PHE A 221 11.70 23.34 -0.92
N GLN A 222 10.37 23.35 -0.95
CA GLN A 222 9.56 22.68 0.04
C GLN A 222 9.62 21.16 -0.12
N GLN A 223 9.98 20.47 0.96
CA GLN A 223 9.81 19.03 1.14
C GLN A 223 8.86 18.77 2.31
N ARG A 224 7.90 17.87 2.15
CA ARG A 224 7.09 17.38 3.27
C ARG A 224 7.90 16.41 4.13
N GLY A 225 7.89 16.63 5.43
CA GLY A 225 8.49 15.68 6.38
C GLY A 225 7.62 14.42 6.56
N THR A 226 8.24 13.32 7.00
CA THR A 226 7.59 12.03 7.27
C THR A 226 6.33 12.18 8.12
N ARG A 227 6.42 12.92 9.23
CA ARG A 227 5.30 13.21 10.13
C ARG A 227 4.10 13.84 9.44
N GLU A 228 4.34 14.82 8.57
CA GLU A 228 3.27 15.51 7.84
C GLU A 228 2.56 14.54 6.90
N LEU A 229 3.33 13.73 6.16
CA LEU A 229 2.81 12.74 5.22
C LEU A 229 1.99 11.66 5.94
N LEU A 230 2.44 11.18 7.11
CA LEU A 230 1.68 10.24 7.93
C LEU A 230 0.31 10.80 8.33
N TYR A 231 0.25 12.07 8.74
CA TYR A 231 -1.03 12.73 9.03
C TYR A 231 -1.91 12.92 7.79
N ARG A 232 -1.31 13.15 6.62
CA ARG A 232 -2.05 13.23 5.35
C ARG A 232 -2.66 11.88 4.99
N LEU A 233 -1.91 10.80 5.09
CA LEU A 233 -2.42 9.44 4.88
C LEU A 233 -3.55 9.12 5.87
N ARG A 234 -3.40 9.50 7.15
CA ARG A 234 -4.45 9.32 8.17
C ARG A 234 -5.77 10.01 7.79
N LYS A 235 -5.71 11.18 7.13
CA LYS A 235 -6.90 11.92 6.68
C LYS A 235 -7.58 11.28 5.47
N GLN A 236 -6.87 10.45 4.72
CA GLN A 236 -7.39 9.73 3.56
C GLN A 236 -8.06 8.40 3.93
N VAL A 237 -7.91 7.93 5.17
CA VAL A 237 -8.60 6.74 5.70
C VAL A 237 -10.10 6.89 5.44
N PRO A 238 -10.72 6.04 4.60
CA PRO A 238 -12.14 6.14 4.35
C PRO A 238 -12.93 5.94 5.64
N SER A 239 -13.87 6.83 5.93
CA SER A 239 -14.78 6.63 7.05
C SER A 239 -15.64 5.40 6.78
N VAL A 240 -15.76 4.49 7.75
CA VAL A 240 -16.63 3.30 7.65
C VAL A 240 -18.10 3.66 7.30
N ARG A 241 -18.50 4.94 7.44
CA ARG A 241 -19.81 5.45 7.02
C ARG A 241 -19.98 5.67 5.51
N THR A 242 -18.92 5.72 4.70
CA THR A 242 -19.01 6.02 3.26
C THR A 242 -19.11 4.77 2.37
N MET A 243 -19.01 3.57 2.92
CA MET A 243 -19.44 2.36 2.21
C MET A 243 -20.92 2.52 1.86
N PRO A 244 -21.32 2.49 0.57
CA PRO A 244 -22.71 2.66 0.20
C PRO A 244 -23.50 1.55 0.89
N ARG A 245 -24.30 1.93 1.90
CA ARG A 245 -25.28 1.04 2.50
C ARG A 245 -26.06 0.45 1.35
N ARG A 246 -25.87 -0.85 1.12
CA ARG A 246 -26.65 -1.64 0.17
C ARG A 246 -28.10 -1.20 0.34
N SER A 247 -28.62 -0.51 -0.68
CA SER A 247 -29.91 0.15 -0.66
C SER A 247 -30.94 -0.76 0.02
N THR A 248 -31.42 -0.35 1.17
CA THR A 248 -32.57 -0.98 1.81
C THR A 248 -33.73 -0.79 0.85
N ARG A 249 -34.04 -1.83 0.06
CA ARG A 249 -35.32 -1.93 -0.65
C ARG A 249 -36.40 -1.53 0.35
N LYS A 250 -37.13 -0.46 0.02
CA LYS A 250 -38.36 -0.09 0.72
C LYS A 250 -39.27 -1.31 0.70
N SER A 251 -39.45 -1.95 1.85
CA SER A 251 -40.59 -2.84 2.09
C SER A 251 -41.84 -1.96 2.01
N MET A 252 -42.52 -1.96 0.86
CA MET A 252 -43.90 -1.53 0.82
C MET A 252 -44.74 -2.70 1.30
N GLY A 253 -45.26 -2.55 2.51
CA GLY A 253 -46.17 -3.48 3.15
C GLY A 253 -47.41 -3.72 2.31
N SER A 254 -47.87 -4.97 2.31
CA SER A 254 -49.20 -5.36 1.90
C SER A 254 -50.02 -5.58 3.17
N ASP A 255 -50.54 -4.48 3.74
CA ASP A 255 -51.60 -4.53 4.75
C ASP A 255 -52.93 -4.29 4.03
N ILE A 256 -53.63 -5.37 3.67
CA ILE A 256 -54.99 -5.32 3.10
C ILE A 256 -56.03 -5.99 4.02
N PHE A 257 -55.66 -6.26 5.28
CA PHE A 257 -56.60 -6.73 6.31
C PHE A 257 -56.24 -6.15 7.68
N SER A 258 -56.62 -4.89 7.92
CA SER A 258 -56.86 -4.29 9.25
C SER A 258 -57.66 -3.00 9.09
#